data_AF-A0A2V7YR72-F1
#
_entry.id   AF-A0A2V7YR72-F1
#
_cell.length_a   1.000
_cell.length_b   1.000
_cell.length_c   1.000
_cell.angle_alpha   90.00
_cell.angle_beta   90.00
_cell.angle_gamma   90.00
#
_symmetry.space_group_name_H-M   'P 1'
#
loop_
_entity.id
_entity.type
_entity.pdbx_description
1 polymer ?
#
loop_
_entity_poly.entity_id
_entity_poly.type
_entity_poly.pdbx_seq_one_letter_code
_entity_poly.pdbx_strand_id
1 'polypeptide(L)'
;MSEERVLNEIPVIGRADLREIEKPESVPSERFAEAIQIGLTFDDVLLRPAKSELHPNFVDTATRLTRDIRLNIPIISAAMDTVTEARLAIAMAQQGGLGVIHKNMTIEQQAEEVDKVKRSEAGMIVDPVTMRPWQSIAEALQVMEKYKISGVPVTDANGKLVGILTNRDLRFETRFDLPIAERMTKENLITVPVGTTLEQAREVLHHHRIEKLLVVDSNGDLKGLITVKDIQKARQYPQAAKDPLGRLRVGAAIGVGREGL
;
A
#
# COMPACT_ATOMS: atom_id res chain seq x y z
N MET A 1 40.45 -39.20 3.35
CA MET A 1 40.17 -39.16 1.89
C MET A 1 38.83 -38.48 1.78
N SER A 2 38.88 -37.18 1.51
CA SER A 2 37.96 -36.14 1.96
C SER A 2 36.70 -35.98 1.09
N GLU A 3 35.59 -35.62 1.74
CA GLU A 3 34.31 -35.17 1.15
C GLU A 3 34.46 -34.01 0.14
N GLU A 4 35.63 -33.37 0.14
CA GLU A 4 36.09 -32.34 -0.79
C GLU A 4 36.19 -32.81 -2.26
N ARG A 5 36.30 -34.12 -2.52
CA ARG A 5 36.31 -34.66 -3.89
C ARG A 5 34.92 -34.69 -4.54
N VAL A 6 33.84 -34.86 -3.77
CA VAL A 6 32.49 -35.03 -4.33
C VAL A 6 31.91 -33.68 -4.79
N LEU A 7 32.31 -32.57 -4.17
CA LEU A 7 31.89 -31.22 -4.56
C LEU A 7 32.60 -30.67 -5.82
N ASN A 8 33.75 -31.24 -6.20
CA ASN A 8 34.52 -30.81 -7.38
C ASN A 8 34.09 -31.50 -8.68
N GLU A 9 33.20 -32.51 -8.62
CA GLU A 9 32.62 -33.18 -9.79
C GLU A 9 31.26 -32.59 -10.20
N ILE A 10 30.71 -31.64 -9.44
CA ILE A 10 29.48 -30.94 -9.80
C ILE A 10 29.86 -29.78 -10.74
N PRO A 11 29.41 -29.80 -12.02
CA PRO A 11 29.74 -28.75 -12.97
C PRO A 11 29.23 -27.40 -12.45
N VAL A 12 30.16 -26.46 -12.29
CA VAL A 12 29.85 -25.08 -11.88
C VAL A 12 29.19 -24.39 -13.07
N ILE A 13 27.87 -24.24 -13.06
CA ILE A 13 27.10 -23.40 -14.03
C ILE A 13 27.29 -21.90 -13.71
N GLY A 14 28.52 -21.52 -13.38
CA GLY A 14 28.89 -20.21 -12.85
C GLY A 14 30.15 -19.70 -13.54
N ARG A 15 30.12 -19.75 -14.88
CA ARG A 15 30.99 -19.09 -15.90
C ARG A 15 30.92 -19.79 -17.26
N ALA A 16 30.06 -20.80 -17.43
CA ALA A 16 29.80 -21.35 -18.75
C ALA A 16 29.03 -20.31 -19.58
N ASP A 17 29.60 -19.90 -20.71
CA ASP A 17 28.83 -19.35 -21.81
C ASP A 17 27.76 -20.41 -22.12
N LEU A 18 26.47 -20.05 -22.07
CA LEU A 18 25.35 -20.99 -22.25
C LEU A 18 25.38 -21.71 -23.62
N ARG A 19 26.35 -21.40 -24.47
CA ARG A 19 26.66 -22.00 -25.77
C ARG A 19 27.57 -23.25 -25.69
N GLU A 20 28.18 -23.54 -24.54
CA GLU A 20 29.18 -24.61 -24.40
C GLU A 20 28.69 -25.84 -23.62
N ILE A 21 27.37 -26.00 -23.44
CA ILE A 21 26.82 -27.28 -22.96
C ILE A 21 27.06 -28.32 -24.07
N GLU A 22 27.93 -29.29 -23.83
CA GLU A 22 28.21 -30.38 -24.77
C GLU A 22 26.89 -31.07 -25.16
N LYS A 23 26.66 -31.13 -26.49
CA LYS A 23 25.49 -31.81 -27.05
C LYS A 23 25.58 -33.30 -26.70
N PRO A 24 24.51 -33.93 -26.16
CA PRO A 24 24.50 -35.38 -25.97
C PRO A 24 24.67 -36.09 -27.32
N GLU A 25 25.35 -37.26 -27.29
CA GLU A 25 25.64 -38.07 -28.48
C GLU A 25 24.38 -38.32 -29.33
N SER A 26 24.54 -38.13 -30.64
CA SER A 26 23.50 -38.18 -31.67
C SER A 26 22.79 -39.53 -31.74
N VAL A 27 21.46 -39.51 -31.58
CA VAL A 27 20.57 -40.66 -31.81
C VAL A 27 19.87 -40.47 -33.17
N PRO A 28 19.55 -41.51 -33.98
CA PRO A 28 19.17 -41.41 -35.40
C PRO A 28 17.85 -40.71 -35.76
N SER A 29 17.28 -39.89 -34.86
CA SER A 29 16.12 -39.02 -35.10
C SER A 29 16.51 -37.57 -35.47
N GLU A 30 17.77 -37.31 -35.84
CA GLU A 30 18.39 -35.98 -36.02
C GLU A 30 17.59 -34.98 -36.88
N ARG A 31 16.78 -35.45 -37.84
CA ARG A 31 15.89 -34.56 -38.61
C ARG A 31 14.80 -33.85 -37.79
N PHE A 32 14.47 -34.34 -36.60
CA PHE A 32 13.56 -33.70 -35.64
C PHE A 32 14.27 -33.24 -34.36
N ALA A 33 15.55 -33.58 -34.17
CA ALA A 33 16.34 -33.23 -32.99
C ALA A 33 17.25 -32.00 -33.17
N GLU A 34 17.44 -31.55 -34.41
CA GLU A 34 18.04 -30.24 -34.67
C GLU A 34 17.10 -29.14 -34.15
N ALA A 35 17.47 -28.58 -32.99
CA ALA A 35 16.94 -27.36 -32.35
C ALA A 35 15.93 -27.50 -31.20
N ILE A 36 15.94 -28.60 -30.42
CA ILE A 36 15.32 -28.52 -29.08
C ILE A 36 16.27 -27.74 -28.16
N GLN A 37 15.93 -26.50 -27.85
CA GLN A 37 16.65 -25.71 -26.86
C GLN A 37 16.42 -26.30 -25.47
N ILE A 38 17.50 -26.48 -24.71
CA ILE A 38 17.43 -26.90 -23.32
C ILE A 38 16.81 -25.75 -22.52
N GLY A 39 15.70 -26.02 -21.85
CA GLY A 39 15.09 -25.13 -20.87
C GLY A 39 15.35 -25.67 -19.46
N LEU A 40 15.79 -24.81 -18.55
CA LEU A 40 16.02 -25.13 -17.14
C LEU A 40 14.92 -24.50 -16.27
N THR A 41 14.46 -25.22 -15.25
CA THR A 41 13.59 -24.71 -14.18
C THR A 41 14.34 -24.58 -12.85
N PHE A 42 13.65 -24.14 -11.79
CA PHE A 42 14.25 -23.92 -10.47
C PHE A 42 14.87 -25.18 -9.86
N ASP A 43 14.23 -26.35 -10.04
CA ASP A 43 14.68 -27.62 -9.45
C ASP A 43 15.88 -28.23 -10.20
N ASP A 44 16.22 -27.72 -11.38
CA ASP A 44 17.35 -28.21 -12.19
C ASP A 44 18.70 -27.61 -11.75
N VAL A 45 18.70 -26.58 -10.90
CA VAL A 45 19.89 -25.79 -10.57
C VAL A 45 20.02 -25.52 -9.06
N LEU A 46 21.26 -25.33 -8.62
CA LEU A 46 21.59 -24.94 -7.24
C LEU A 46 22.53 -23.74 -7.23
N LEU A 47 22.40 -22.89 -6.20
CA LEU A 47 23.34 -21.79 -5.97
C LEU A 47 24.60 -22.33 -5.28
N ARG A 48 25.77 -22.06 -5.88
CA ARG A 48 27.06 -22.39 -5.26
C ARG A 48 27.36 -21.42 -4.12
N PRO A 49 27.57 -21.88 -2.86
CA PRO A 49 27.93 -21.01 -1.76
C PRO A 49 29.25 -20.26 -2.01
N ALA A 50 29.35 -19.03 -1.52
CA ALA A 50 30.55 -18.21 -1.57
C ALA A 50 30.82 -17.56 -0.20
N LYS A 51 32.05 -17.08 0.02
CA LYS A 51 32.41 -16.38 1.26
C LYS A 51 31.53 -15.13 1.42
N SER A 52 30.91 -14.97 2.58
CA SER A 52 30.18 -13.77 2.99
C SER A 52 30.75 -13.24 4.30
N GLU A 53 30.88 -11.93 4.40
CA GLU A 53 31.24 -11.22 5.65
C GLU A 53 30.00 -10.53 6.26
N LEU A 54 28.85 -10.65 5.60
CA LEU A 54 27.59 -10.04 5.99
C LEU A 54 26.68 -11.05 6.68
N HIS A 55 26.16 -10.69 7.85
CA HIS A 55 25.12 -11.46 8.52
C HIS A 55 23.77 -11.29 7.77
N PRO A 56 22.97 -12.36 7.55
CA PRO A 56 21.73 -12.30 6.76
C PRO A 56 20.74 -11.20 7.15
N ASN A 57 20.64 -10.87 8.44
CA ASN A 57 19.77 -9.78 8.94
C ASN A 57 20.10 -8.38 8.40
N PHE A 58 21.28 -8.18 7.81
CA PHE A 58 21.72 -6.90 7.24
C PHE A 58 21.70 -6.88 5.71
N VAL A 59 21.12 -7.90 5.06
CA VAL A 59 20.95 -7.95 3.60
C VAL A 59 19.78 -7.05 3.19
N ASP A 60 20.02 -6.11 2.27
CA ASP A 60 18.96 -5.35 1.61
C ASP A 60 18.35 -6.17 0.48
N THR A 61 17.05 -6.48 0.58
CA THR A 61 16.29 -7.24 -0.43
C THR A 61 15.46 -6.33 -1.34
N ALA A 62 15.55 -5.02 -1.18
CA ALA A 62 14.78 -4.07 -1.96
C ALA A 62 15.14 -4.15 -3.46
N THR A 63 14.12 -3.98 -4.30
CA THR A 63 14.23 -4.14 -5.75
C THR A 63 13.45 -3.08 -6.52
N ARG A 64 13.76 -2.91 -7.81
CA ARG A 64 13.00 -2.02 -8.71
C ARG A 64 11.99 -2.84 -9.50
N LEU A 65 10.71 -2.54 -9.34
CA LEU A 65 9.64 -3.13 -10.15
C LEU A 65 9.52 -2.42 -11.50
N THR A 66 9.60 -1.09 -11.49
CA THR A 66 9.60 -0.27 -12.71
C THR A 66 10.75 0.74 -12.65
N ARG A 67 10.87 1.59 -13.67
CA ARG A 67 11.88 2.68 -13.69
C ARG A 67 11.76 3.58 -12.46
N ASP A 68 10.54 3.83 -12.01
CA ASP A 68 10.19 4.82 -10.97
C ASP A 68 9.64 4.19 -9.68
N ILE A 69 9.40 2.87 -9.66
CA ILE A 69 8.81 2.17 -8.51
C ILE A 69 9.83 1.20 -7.92
N ARG A 70 10.29 1.51 -6.71
CA ARG A 70 11.07 0.62 -5.84
C ARG A 70 10.15 -0.05 -4.83
N LEU A 71 10.38 -1.33 -4.58
CA LEU A 71 9.77 -2.12 -3.50
C LEU A 71 10.83 -2.43 -2.44
N ASN A 72 10.41 -2.57 -1.19
CA ASN A 72 11.32 -2.88 -0.08
C ASN A 72 11.55 -4.38 0.07
N ILE A 73 10.66 -5.21 -0.49
CA ILE A 73 10.86 -6.65 -0.68
C ILE A 73 10.48 -7.05 -2.12
N PRO A 74 11.11 -8.09 -2.69
CA PRO A 74 10.89 -8.50 -4.08
C PRO A 74 9.68 -9.46 -4.20
N ILE A 75 8.55 -9.13 -3.57
CA ILE A 75 7.36 -9.99 -3.53
C ILE A 75 6.14 -9.21 -4.02
N ILE A 76 5.42 -9.81 -4.97
CA ILE A 76 4.19 -9.27 -5.56
C ILE A 76 3.12 -10.36 -5.53
N SER A 77 1.89 -10.02 -5.12
CA SER A 77 0.79 -10.98 -5.17
C SER A 77 0.16 -11.03 -6.57
N ALA A 78 -0.22 -12.24 -7.00
CA ALA A 78 -0.80 -12.47 -8.31
C ALA A 78 -2.16 -11.79 -8.48
N ALA A 79 -2.43 -11.28 -9.69
CA ALA A 79 -3.68 -10.62 -10.04
C ALA A 79 -4.82 -11.61 -10.34
N MET A 80 -5.18 -12.42 -9.34
CA MET A 80 -6.22 -13.45 -9.42
C MET A 80 -7.32 -13.18 -8.38
N ASP A 81 -8.57 -13.49 -8.72
CA ASP A 81 -9.75 -13.30 -7.86
C ASP A 81 -9.67 -14.05 -6.53
N THR A 82 -9.11 -15.25 -6.56
CA THR A 82 -8.86 -16.08 -5.38
C THR A 82 -7.68 -15.62 -4.54
N VAL A 83 -6.92 -14.62 -4.99
CA VAL A 83 -5.67 -14.19 -4.35
C VAL A 83 -5.77 -12.75 -3.86
N THR A 84 -5.94 -11.78 -4.76
CA THR A 84 -5.65 -10.37 -4.45
C THR A 84 -6.85 -9.43 -4.65
N GLU A 85 -7.47 -9.08 -3.53
CA GLU A 85 -8.34 -7.90 -3.36
C GLU A 85 -7.68 -6.90 -2.40
N ALA A 86 -8.37 -5.82 -2.02
CA ALA A 86 -7.81 -4.73 -1.21
C ALA A 86 -7.18 -5.24 0.10
N ARG A 87 -7.77 -6.24 0.74
CA ARG A 87 -7.26 -6.80 1.99
C ARG A 87 -5.84 -7.34 1.84
N LEU A 88 -5.58 -8.17 0.83
CA LEU A 88 -4.24 -8.71 0.59
C LEU A 88 -3.31 -7.62 0.06
N ALA A 89 -3.79 -6.75 -0.83
CA ALA A 89 -2.97 -5.67 -1.36
C ALA A 89 -2.46 -4.71 -0.27
N ILE A 90 -3.30 -4.38 0.71
CA ILE A 90 -2.90 -3.61 1.90
C ILE A 90 -1.79 -4.34 2.67
N ALA A 91 -1.98 -5.64 2.96
CA ALA A 91 -1.01 -6.41 3.72
C ALA A 91 0.34 -6.52 2.98
N MET A 92 0.31 -6.79 1.67
CA MET A 92 1.51 -6.86 0.83
C MET A 92 2.27 -5.53 0.84
N ALA A 93 1.55 -4.42 0.62
CA ALA A 93 2.16 -3.09 0.64
C ALA A 93 2.72 -2.73 2.03
N GLN A 94 2.04 -3.10 3.12
CA GLN A 94 2.53 -2.91 4.49
C GLN A 94 3.83 -3.65 4.78
N GLN A 95 4.01 -4.86 4.22
CA GLN A 95 5.25 -5.62 4.36
C GLN A 95 6.36 -5.16 3.38
N GLY A 96 6.06 -4.22 2.48
CA GLY A 96 7.03 -3.64 1.54
C GLY A 96 6.99 -4.22 0.13
N GLY A 97 6.06 -5.14 -0.13
CA GLY A 97 5.80 -5.70 -1.44
C GLY A 97 4.72 -4.91 -2.19
N LEU A 98 4.04 -5.57 -3.12
CA LEU A 98 2.93 -4.98 -3.88
C LEU A 98 1.80 -6.00 -4.07
N GLY A 99 0.55 -5.57 -3.93
CA GLY A 99 -0.58 -6.35 -4.41
C GLY A 99 -1.10 -5.82 -5.74
N VAL A 100 -1.48 -6.73 -6.65
CA VAL A 100 -2.15 -6.39 -7.91
C VAL A 100 -3.59 -6.87 -7.87
N ILE A 101 -4.54 -5.94 -7.85
CA ILE A 101 -5.98 -6.25 -7.86
C ILE A 101 -6.35 -6.90 -9.20
N HIS A 102 -7.06 -8.02 -9.16
CA HIS A 102 -7.54 -8.71 -10.35
C HIS A 102 -8.63 -7.90 -11.09
N LYS A 103 -8.97 -8.32 -12.31
CA LYS A 103 -9.96 -7.65 -13.17
C LYS A 103 -11.30 -8.37 -13.30
N ASN A 104 -11.51 -9.43 -12.50
CA ASN A 104 -12.74 -10.25 -12.56
C ASN A 104 -13.86 -9.59 -11.73
N MET A 105 -14.15 -8.32 -12.02
CA MET A 105 -15.15 -7.46 -11.38
C MET A 105 -15.42 -6.26 -12.29
N THR A 106 -16.44 -5.43 -11.98
CA THR A 106 -16.66 -4.21 -12.78
C THR A 106 -15.55 -3.18 -12.57
N ILE A 107 -15.46 -2.21 -13.48
CA ILE A 107 -14.49 -1.10 -13.40
C ILE A 107 -14.65 -0.34 -12.09
N GLU A 108 -15.89 -0.06 -11.70
CA GLU A 108 -16.24 0.66 -10.48
C GLU A 108 -15.81 -0.11 -9.24
N GLN A 109 -16.02 -1.44 -9.24
CA GLN A 109 -15.59 -2.31 -8.14
C GLN A 109 -14.06 -2.35 -8.04
N GLN A 110 -13.35 -2.48 -9.16
CA GLN A 110 -11.89 -2.49 -9.14
C GLN A 110 -11.32 -1.14 -8.67
N ALA A 111 -11.92 -0.04 -9.11
CA ALA A 111 -11.57 1.30 -8.66
C ALA A 111 -11.83 1.47 -7.15
N GLU A 112 -12.93 0.93 -6.63
CA GLU A 112 -13.24 0.94 -5.20
C GLU A 112 -12.22 0.13 -4.39
N GLU A 113 -11.79 -1.03 -4.87
CA GLU A 113 -10.74 -1.83 -4.23
C GLU A 113 -9.40 -1.07 -4.20
N VAL A 114 -9.02 -0.43 -5.31
CA VAL A 114 -7.84 0.43 -5.36
C VAL A 114 -7.97 1.59 -4.35
N ASP A 115 -9.10 2.27 -4.33
CA ASP A 115 -9.38 3.39 -3.41
C ASP A 115 -9.27 2.95 -1.94
N LYS A 116 -9.80 1.77 -1.58
CA LYS A 116 -9.64 1.17 -0.24
C LYS A 116 -8.17 1.00 0.14
N VAL A 117 -7.32 0.52 -0.78
CA VAL A 117 -5.88 0.38 -0.51
C VAL A 117 -5.22 1.75 -0.33
N LYS A 118 -5.51 2.70 -1.22
CA LYS A 118 -4.94 4.05 -1.19
C LYS A 118 -5.33 4.85 0.06
N ARG A 119 -6.51 4.58 0.64
CA ARG A 119 -7.01 5.22 1.87
C ARG A 119 -6.65 4.48 3.15
N SER A 120 -6.15 3.24 3.07
CA SER A 120 -5.84 2.43 4.26
C SER A 120 -4.76 3.08 5.13
N GLU A 121 -3.75 3.68 4.50
CA GLU A 121 -2.75 4.51 5.16
C GLU A 121 -2.48 5.72 4.29
N ALA A 122 -2.50 6.89 4.91
CA ALA A 122 -1.97 8.10 4.33
C ALA A 122 -1.15 8.81 5.41
N GLY A 123 0.05 9.30 5.09
CA GLY A 123 0.78 10.16 6.03
C GLY A 123 -0.04 11.40 6.37
N MET A 124 -0.64 11.99 5.34
CA MET A 124 -1.66 13.02 5.44
C MET A 124 -2.78 12.65 4.45
N ILE A 125 -4.03 12.61 4.92
CA ILE A 125 -5.19 12.47 4.04
C ILE A 125 -5.40 13.83 3.38
N VAL A 126 -5.09 13.92 2.09
CA VAL A 126 -5.34 15.11 1.27
C VAL A 126 -6.80 15.11 0.84
N ASP A 127 -7.45 16.26 0.91
CA ASP A 127 -8.87 16.45 0.55
C ASP A 127 -9.80 15.44 1.28
N PRO A 128 -9.84 15.49 2.62
CA PRO A 128 -10.68 14.56 3.39
C PRO A 128 -12.16 14.79 3.07
N VAL A 129 -12.96 13.72 3.14
CA VAL A 129 -14.42 13.85 3.02
C VAL A 129 -14.93 14.82 4.07
N THR A 130 -15.58 15.90 3.65
CA THR A 130 -16.15 16.92 4.54
C THR A 130 -17.67 16.92 4.51
N MET A 131 -18.28 17.39 5.59
CA MET A 131 -19.71 17.67 5.67
C MET A 131 -19.98 19.16 5.88
N ARG A 132 -21.22 19.56 5.71
CA ARG A 132 -21.70 20.93 5.93
C ARG A 132 -22.43 21.03 7.27
N PRO A 133 -22.38 22.18 7.95
CA PRO A 133 -22.97 22.33 9.28
C PRO A 133 -24.49 22.12 9.34
N TRP A 134 -25.20 22.34 8.23
CA TRP A 134 -26.66 22.17 8.14
C TRP A 134 -27.11 20.74 7.80
N GLN A 135 -26.19 19.86 7.39
CA GLN A 135 -26.52 18.47 7.09
C GLN A 135 -26.92 17.72 8.36
N SER A 136 -27.70 16.66 8.22
CA SER A 136 -28.17 15.87 9.35
C SER A 136 -27.06 14.98 9.93
N ILE A 137 -27.17 14.64 11.22
CA ILE A 137 -26.30 13.65 11.86
C ILE A 137 -26.46 12.28 11.19
N ALA A 138 -27.67 11.93 10.73
CA ALA A 138 -27.93 10.69 9.98
C ALA A 138 -27.07 10.58 8.71
N GLU A 139 -26.96 11.65 7.93
CA GLU A 139 -26.07 11.70 6.76
C GLU A 139 -24.60 11.52 7.17
N ALA A 140 -24.16 12.18 8.25
CA ALA A 140 -22.81 12.03 8.74
C ALA A 140 -22.49 10.58 9.14
N LEU A 141 -23.43 9.88 9.79
CA LEU A 141 -23.29 8.46 10.15
C LEU A 141 -23.17 7.57 8.90
N GLN A 142 -23.98 7.80 7.87
CA GLN A 142 -23.88 7.06 6.60
C GLN A 142 -22.51 7.26 5.93
N VAL A 143 -22.00 8.50 5.94
CA VAL A 143 -20.66 8.80 5.42
C VAL A 143 -19.57 8.11 6.24
N MET A 144 -19.67 8.16 7.57
CA MET A 144 -18.73 7.50 8.46
C MET A 144 -18.72 5.97 8.26
N GLU A 145 -19.88 5.35 8.09
CA GLU A 145 -20.03 3.92 7.81
C GLU A 145 -19.46 3.55 6.43
N LYS A 146 -19.87 4.27 5.39
CA LYS A 146 -19.43 4.04 4.00
C LYS A 146 -17.91 4.10 3.86
N TYR A 147 -17.28 5.11 4.45
CA TYR A 147 -15.83 5.30 4.36
C TYR A 147 -15.05 4.70 5.53
N LYS A 148 -15.72 4.04 6.48
CA LYS A 148 -15.14 3.46 7.70
C LYS A 148 -14.26 4.44 8.47
N ILE A 149 -14.68 5.70 8.56
CA ILE A 149 -14.00 6.78 9.28
C ILE A 149 -14.73 7.08 10.59
N SER A 150 -13.98 7.36 11.66
CA SER A 150 -14.55 7.63 13.00
C SER A 150 -14.79 9.12 13.29
N GLY A 151 -14.73 9.95 12.26
CA GLY A 151 -14.97 11.39 12.35
C GLY A 151 -14.79 12.08 11.02
N VAL A 152 -15.51 13.19 10.86
CA VAL A 152 -15.65 13.93 9.62
C VAL A 152 -15.41 15.43 9.90
N PRO A 153 -14.50 16.10 9.18
CA PRO A 153 -14.36 17.54 9.22
C PRO A 153 -15.62 18.23 8.69
N VAL A 154 -15.95 19.38 9.26
CA VAL A 154 -17.09 20.21 8.85
C VAL A 154 -16.57 21.52 8.30
N THR A 155 -16.98 21.86 7.08
CA THR A 155 -16.52 23.05 6.36
C THR A 155 -17.71 23.89 5.88
N ASP A 156 -17.50 25.21 5.78
CA ASP A 156 -18.49 26.12 5.18
C ASP A 156 -18.53 26.01 3.65
N ALA A 157 -19.45 26.75 3.00
CA ALA A 157 -19.59 26.74 1.55
C ALA A 157 -18.31 27.13 0.78
N ASN A 158 -17.39 27.88 1.41
CA ASN A 158 -16.14 28.34 0.81
C ASN A 158 -14.96 27.39 1.07
N GLY A 159 -15.15 26.33 1.87
CA GLY A 159 -14.10 25.37 2.22
C GLY A 159 -13.39 25.65 3.55
N LYS A 160 -13.82 26.68 4.27
CA LYS A 160 -13.23 27.05 5.56
C LYS A 160 -13.61 26.04 6.62
N LEU A 161 -12.63 25.63 7.43
CA LEU A 161 -12.89 24.71 8.54
C LEU A 161 -13.74 25.40 9.62
N VAL A 162 -14.89 24.81 9.94
CA VAL A 162 -15.81 25.32 10.97
C VAL A 162 -16.02 24.34 12.13
N GLY A 163 -15.62 23.08 11.99
CA GLY A 163 -15.75 22.10 13.06
C GLY A 163 -15.25 20.71 12.70
N ILE A 164 -15.38 19.79 13.66
CA ILE A 164 -15.21 18.36 13.45
C ILE A 164 -16.28 17.60 14.23
N LEU A 165 -16.84 16.57 13.60
CA LEU A 165 -17.77 15.65 14.23
C LEU A 165 -17.12 14.28 14.36
N THR A 166 -17.13 13.69 15.54
CA THR A 166 -16.49 12.40 15.82
C THR A 166 -17.45 11.38 16.44
N ASN A 167 -17.09 10.10 16.40
CA ASN A 167 -17.86 9.05 17.09
C ASN A 167 -18.03 9.29 18.60
N ARG A 168 -17.16 10.11 19.22
CA ARG A 168 -17.29 10.47 20.64
C ARG A 168 -18.49 11.39 20.86
N ASP A 169 -18.72 12.31 19.93
CA ASP A 169 -19.79 13.30 20.00
C ASP A 169 -21.17 12.66 19.76
N LEU A 170 -21.20 11.56 19.00
CA LEU A 170 -22.42 10.84 18.62
C LEU A 170 -22.76 9.64 19.51
N ARG A 171 -21.86 9.20 20.40
CA ARG A 171 -21.97 7.90 21.12
C ARG A 171 -23.27 7.73 21.91
N PHE A 172 -23.84 8.83 22.40
CA PHE A 172 -25.07 8.83 23.20
C PHE A 172 -26.16 9.72 22.59
N GLU A 173 -26.01 10.11 21.31
CA GLU A 173 -27.04 10.88 20.62
C GLU A 173 -28.12 9.95 20.10
N THR A 174 -29.38 10.33 20.30
CA THR A 174 -30.57 9.60 19.85
C THR A 174 -31.34 10.35 18.78
N ARG A 175 -31.08 11.66 18.62
CA ARG A 175 -31.73 12.53 17.63
C ARG A 175 -30.83 12.70 16.41
N PHE A 176 -31.03 11.85 15.42
CA PHE A 176 -30.21 11.83 14.20
C PHE A 176 -30.67 12.82 13.12
N ASP A 177 -31.86 13.40 13.30
CA ASP A 177 -32.46 14.44 12.46
C ASP A 177 -31.84 15.83 12.69
N LEU A 178 -31.13 16.03 13.79
CA LEU A 178 -30.50 17.30 14.11
C LEU A 178 -29.37 17.66 13.13
N PRO A 179 -29.15 18.97 12.88
CA PRO A 179 -28.00 19.45 12.14
C PRO A 179 -26.67 19.10 12.83
N ILE A 180 -25.63 18.81 12.04
CA ILE A 180 -24.27 18.55 12.52
C ILE A 180 -23.74 19.69 13.40
N ALA A 181 -24.11 20.94 13.09
CA ALA A 181 -23.69 22.13 13.85
C ALA A 181 -24.05 22.10 15.36
N GLU A 182 -25.10 21.36 15.74
CA GLU A 182 -25.56 21.22 17.13
C GLU A 182 -24.63 20.34 17.97
N ARG A 183 -23.93 19.39 17.34
CA ARG A 183 -23.11 18.38 18.04
C ARG A 183 -21.64 18.37 17.65
N MET A 184 -21.23 19.07 16.59
CA MET A 184 -19.83 19.17 16.22
C MET A 184 -19.02 19.97 17.26
N THR A 185 -17.74 19.65 17.39
CA THR A 185 -16.79 20.51 18.10
C THR A 185 -16.46 21.70 17.19
N LYS A 186 -16.68 22.92 17.70
CA LYS A 186 -16.47 24.19 16.96
C LYS A 186 -15.49 25.16 17.63
N GLU A 187 -15.29 25.02 18.94
CA GLU A 187 -14.37 25.85 19.72
C GLU A 187 -13.08 25.08 20.00
N ASN A 188 -11.95 25.80 20.13
CA ASN A 188 -10.64 25.23 20.42
C ASN A 188 -10.22 24.09 19.45
N LEU A 189 -10.55 24.25 18.17
CA LEU A 189 -10.10 23.33 17.13
C LEU A 189 -8.57 23.37 17.06
N ILE A 190 -7.95 22.24 17.36
CA ILE A 190 -6.51 22.08 17.23
C ILE A 190 -6.22 21.79 15.76
N THR A 191 -5.49 22.72 15.12
CA THR A 191 -5.12 22.64 13.71
C THR A 191 -3.60 22.81 13.55
N VAL A 192 -3.08 22.38 12.41
CA VAL A 192 -1.68 22.59 12.02
C VAL A 192 -1.59 23.11 10.58
N PRO A 193 -0.52 23.85 10.22
CA PRO A 193 -0.35 24.34 8.86
C PRO A 193 0.03 23.21 7.88
N VAL A 194 -0.23 23.45 6.60
CA VAL A 194 0.31 22.62 5.50
C VAL A 194 1.83 22.56 5.60
N GLY A 195 2.40 21.36 5.43
CA GLY A 195 3.84 21.10 5.55
C GLY A 195 4.28 20.55 6.91
N THR A 196 3.35 20.39 7.87
CA THR A 196 3.62 19.73 9.15
C THR A 196 4.07 18.28 8.95
N THR A 197 5.18 17.89 9.57
CA THR A 197 5.71 16.52 9.48
C THR A 197 4.90 15.54 10.34
N LEU A 198 5.05 14.23 10.08
CA LEU A 198 4.40 13.20 10.91
C LEU A 198 4.87 13.25 12.37
N GLU A 199 6.14 13.56 12.61
CA GLU A 199 6.73 13.69 13.94
C GLU A 199 6.12 14.88 14.69
N GLN A 200 5.99 16.04 14.04
CA GLN A 200 5.34 17.22 14.62
C GLN A 200 3.87 16.95 14.91
N ALA A 201 3.15 16.35 13.95
CA ALA A 201 1.75 15.98 14.13
C ALA A 201 1.57 15.03 15.32
N ARG A 202 2.48 14.06 15.51
CA ARG A 202 2.48 13.14 16.65
C ARG A 202 2.59 13.87 17.98
N GLU A 203 3.46 14.87 18.07
CA GLU A 203 3.62 15.67 19.30
C GLU A 203 2.36 16.45 19.63
N VAL A 204 1.74 17.09 18.63
CA VAL A 204 0.48 17.84 18.81
C VAL A 204 -0.66 16.90 19.23
N LEU A 205 -0.82 15.77 18.54
CA LEU A 205 -1.84 14.75 18.87
C LEU A 205 -1.65 14.23 20.31
N HIS A 206 -0.40 14.01 20.73
CA HIS A 206 -0.08 13.54 22.08
C HIS A 206 -0.35 14.60 23.16
N HIS A 207 0.10 15.83 22.93
CA HIS A 207 -0.06 16.93 23.89
C HIS A 207 -1.54 17.26 24.14
N HIS A 208 -2.33 17.35 23.06
CA HIS A 208 -3.76 17.66 23.14
C HIS A 208 -4.66 16.45 23.38
N ARG A 209 -4.09 15.22 23.42
CA ARG A 209 -4.82 13.95 23.62
C ARG A 209 -6.00 13.75 22.67
N ILE A 210 -5.79 14.11 21.41
CA ILE A 210 -6.77 14.00 20.32
C ILE A 210 -6.33 12.92 19.33
N GLU A 211 -7.29 12.33 18.61
CA GLU A 211 -7.03 11.23 17.65
C GLU A 211 -6.87 11.71 16.20
N LYS A 212 -7.31 12.95 15.92
CA LYS A 212 -7.42 13.53 14.59
C LYS A 212 -6.90 14.96 14.63
N LEU A 213 -6.05 15.30 13.68
CA LEU A 213 -5.44 16.61 13.56
C LEU A 213 -5.76 17.20 12.19
N LEU A 214 -6.39 18.37 12.20
CA LEU A 214 -6.86 19.05 10.99
C LEU A 214 -5.72 19.91 10.44
N VAL A 215 -5.51 19.83 9.13
CA VAL A 215 -4.47 20.57 8.42
C VAL A 215 -5.12 21.69 7.63
N VAL A 216 -4.76 22.93 7.92
CA VAL A 216 -5.33 24.13 7.30
C VAL A 216 -4.26 24.95 6.58
N ASP A 217 -4.66 25.71 5.57
CA ASP A 217 -3.80 26.72 4.95
C ASP A 217 -3.83 28.07 5.71
N SER A 218 -3.15 29.08 5.19
CA SER A 218 -3.10 30.44 5.76
C SER A 218 -4.46 31.14 5.82
N ASN A 219 -5.42 30.73 4.99
CA ASN A 219 -6.77 31.31 4.94
C ASN A 219 -7.75 30.60 5.89
N GLY A 220 -7.33 29.48 6.48
CA GLY A 220 -8.16 28.63 7.34
C GLY A 220 -8.96 27.59 6.56
N ASP A 221 -8.64 27.35 5.29
CA ASP A 221 -9.27 26.31 4.49
C ASP A 221 -8.69 24.95 4.86
N LEU A 222 -9.57 23.95 4.97
CA LEU A 222 -9.13 22.58 5.25
C LEU A 222 -8.40 22.01 4.02
N LYS A 223 -7.15 21.59 4.21
CA LYS A 223 -6.35 20.93 3.17
C LYS A 223 -6.10 19.45 3.45
N GLY A 224 -6.18 19.04 4.71
CA GLY A 224 -5.90 17.65 5.07
C GLY A 224 -6.30 17.24 6.46
N LEU A 225 -6.13 15.95 6.73
CA LEU A 225 -6.37 15.32 8.02
C LEU A 225 -5.26 14.31 8.33
N ILE A 226 -4.70 14.37 9.53
CA ILE A 226 -3.75 13.37 10.04
C ILE A 226 -4.40 12.63 11.20
N THR A 227 -4.26 11.31 11.26
CA THR A 227 -4.83 10.50 12.33
C THR A 227 -3.76 9.78 13.14
N VAL A 228 -4.03 9.53 14.42
CA VAL A 228 -3.17 8.71 15.29
C VAL A 228 -3.00 7.30 14.71
N LYS A 229 -4.04 6.77 14.06
CA LYS A 229 -4.02 5.44 13.44
C LYS A 229 -2.98 5.36 12.33
N ASP A 230 -2.86 6.39 11.49
CA ASP A 230 -1.85 6.44 10.42
C ASP A 230 -0.42 6.48 10.98
N ILE A 231 -0.19 7.25 12.04
CA ILE A 231 1.11 7.31 12.73
C ILE A 231 1.47 5.95 13.36
N GLN A 232 0.50 5.29 13.99
CA GLN A 232 0.70 3.96 14.56
C GLN A 232 1.05 2.92 13.49
N LYS A 233 0.34 2.94 12.35
CA LYS A 233 0.62 2.05 11.22
C LYS A 233 1.98 2.31 10.60
N ALA A 234 2.37 3.57 10.42
CA ALA A 234 3.70 3.93 9.93
C ALA A 234 4.83 3.37 10.82
N ARG A 235 4.62 3.33 12.15
CA ARG A 235 5.56 2.72 13.09
C ARG A 235 5.52 1.19 13.07
N GLN A 236 4.34 0.60 12.90
CA GLN A 236 4.17 -0.85 12.84
C GLN A 236 4.76 -1.44 11.55
N TYR A 237 4.69 -0.70 10.44
CA TYR A 237 5.10 -1.12 9.11
C TYR A 237 6.15 -0.15 8.53
N PRO A 238 7.38 -0.14 9.08
CA PRO A 238 8.42 0.79 8.66
C PRO A 238 8.90 0.54 7.22
N GLN A 239 8.76 -0.70 6.74
CA GLN A 239 9.13 -1.11 5.39
C GLN A 239 7.96 -1.03 4.40
N ALA A 240 6.86 -0.36 4.74
CA ALA A 240 5.71 -0.28 3.84
C ALA A 240 6.06 0.38 2.50
N ALA A 241 5.60 -0.21 1.39
CA ALA A 241 5.72 0.32 0.05
C ALA A 241 4.74 1.49 -0.14
N LYS A 242 5.24 2.72 -0.02
CA LYS A 242 4.45 3.95 -0.08
C LYS A 242 4.75 4.79 -1.32
N ASP A 243 3.75 5.53 -1.79
CA ASP A 243 3.90 6.59 -2.79
C ASP A 243 4.48 7.87 -2.16
N PRO A 244 4.83 8.90 -2.95
CA PRO A 244 5.37 10.16 -2.41
C PRO A 244 4.44 10.90 -1.45
N LEU A 245 3.13 10.60 -1.47
CA LEU A 245 2.13 11.16 -0.55
C LEU A 245 1.98 10.31 0.74
N GLY A 246 2.79 9.27 0.90
CA GLY A 246 2.77 8.38 2.05
C GLY A 246 1.65 7.34 2.02
N ARG A 247 0.98 7.15 0.88
CA ARG A 247 -0.10 6.16 0.73
C ARG A 247 0.43 4.82 0.23
N LEU A 248 -0.18 3.71 0.65
CA LEU A 248 0.21 2.37 0.19
C LEU A 248 0.17 2.26 -1.34
N ARG A 249 1.16 1.59 -1.93
CA ARG A 249 1.19 1.27 -3.36
C ARG A 249 0.28 0.07 -3.66
N VAL A 250 -0.33 0.09 -4.83
CA VAL A 250 -1.21 -0.97 -5.33
C VAL A 250 -1.14 -0.99 -6.85
N GLY A 251 -1.21 -2.18 -7.44
CA GLY A 251 -1.42 -2.37 -8.87
C GLY A 251 -2.85 -2.81 -9.16
N ALA A 252 -3.29 -2.64 -10.40
CA ALA A 252 -4.55 -3.19 -10.90
C ALA A 252 -4.27 -3.84 -12.26
N ALA A 253 -4.77 -5.06 -12.47
CA ALA A 253 -4.66 -5.72 -13.74
C ALA A 253 -5.70 -5.17 -14.72
N ILE A 254 -5.28 -5.01 -15.97
CA ILE A 254 -6.14 -4.58 -17.08
C ILE A 254 -6.06 -5.57 -18.23
N GLY A 255 -7.10 -5.63 -19.07
CA GLY A 255 -7.07 -6.38 -20.32
C GLY A 255 -6.34 -5.62 -21.42
N VAL A 256 -6.10 -6.29 -22.55
CA VAL A 256 -5.62 -5.65 -23.78
C VAL A 256 -6.80 -5.42 -24.71
N GLY A 257 -6.87 -4.26 -25.36
CA GLY A 257 -7.94 -3.91 -26.32
C GLY A 257 -9.03 -3.02 -25.73
N ARG A 258 -10.06 -2.71 -26.53
CA ARG A 258 -11.14 -1.77 -26.15
C ARG A 258 -12.03 -2.29 -25.02
N GLU A 259 -12.11 -3.60 -24.85
CA GLU A 259 -12.85 -4.28 -23.77
C GLU A 259 -11.98 -4.55 -22.53
N GLY A 260 -10.71 -4.11 -22.56
CA GLY A 260 -9.76 -4.32 -21.47
C GLY A 260 -9.79 -3.23 -20.38
N LEU A 261 -10.58 -2.19 -20.60
CA LEU A 261 -10.90 -1.13 -19.64
C LEU A 261 -12.28 -1.37 -19.03
#